data_AF-B1AKP2-F1
#
_entry.id   AF-B1AKP2-F1
#
_cell.length_a   1.000
_cell.length_b   1.000
_cell.length_c   1.000
_cell.angle_alpha   90.00
_cell.angle_beta   90.00
_cell.angle_gamma   90.00
#
_symmetry.space_group_name_H-M   'P 1'
#
loop_
_entity.id
_entity.type
_entity.pdbx_description
1 polymer ?
#
loop_
_entity_poly.entity_id
_entity_poly.type
_entity_poly.pdbx_seq_one_letter_code
_entity_poly.pdbx_strand_id
1 'polypeptide(L)'
;GLRCIKYLLLGFNLLFWLAGSAVIAFGLWFRFGGAIKELSSEDKSPEYFYVGLYVLVGAGALMMAVGFFGCCGAMRESQCVLGSFFTCLLVIFAAEVTTGVFAFIGKGVAIRHVQTMYEEAYNDYLKDRGKGNGTLITFHSTFQCCGKESSEQVQPTCPKELLGHKIFGMIFSMVLCCAIRNSRDVI
;
A
#
# COMPACT_ATOMS: atom_id res chain seq x y z
N GLY A 1 4.34 -7.75 37.31
CA GLY A 1 4.10 -8.30 35.97
C GLY A 1 2.89 -7.68 35.28
N LEU A 2 1.67 -8.07 35.67
CA LEU A 2 0.44 -7.78 34.91
C LEU A 2 0.13 -6.28 34.70
N ARG A 3 0.47 -5.41 35.66
CA ARG A 3 0.31 -3.95 35.50
C ARG A 3 1.14 -3.38 34.34
N CYS A 4 2.38 -3.85 34.17
CA CYS A 4 3.26 -3.39 33.10
C CYS A 4 2.74 -3.81 31.72
N ILE A 5 2.25 -5.04 31.61
CA ILE A 5 1.64 -5.57 30.37
C ILE A 5 0.38 -4.77 30.00
N LYS A 6 -0.46 -4.40 30.96
CA LYS A 6 -1.67 -3.59 30.72
C LYS A 6 -1.32 -2.21 30.16
N TYR A 7 -0.32 -1.53 30.72
CA TYR A 7 0.14 -0.24 30.22
C TYR A 7 0.81 -0.33 28.84
N LEU A 8 1.58 -1.39 28.59
CA LEU A 8 2.19 -1.63 27.28
C LEU A 8 1.12 -1.89 26.20
N LEU A 9 0.12 -2.74 26.50
CA LEU A 9 -1.00 -2.99 25.60
C LEU A 9 -1.81 -1.72 25.33
N LEU A 10 -2.07 -0.90 26.35
CA LEU A 10 -2.77 0.37 26.19
C LEU A 10 -1.96 1.34 25.31
N GLY A 11 -0.66 1.51 25.58
CA GLY A 11 0.20 2.41 24.82
C GLY A 11 0.35 1.99 23.35
N PHE A 12 0.54 0.70 23.10
CA PHE A 12 0.66 0.17 21.74
C PHE A 12 -0.64 0.32 20.95
N ASN A 13 -1.79 -0.05 21.54
CA ASN A 13 -3.08 0.10 20.85
C ASN A 13 -3.46 1.58 20.62
N LEU A 14 -3.11 2.48 21.55
CA LEU A 14 -3.26 3.92 21.36
C LEU A 14 -2.42 4.44 20.19
N LEU A 15 -1.17 3.96 20.08
CA LEU A 15 -0.29 4.33 18.96
C LEU A 15 -0.83 3.83 17.63
N PHE A 16 -1.36 2.61 17.57
CA PHE A 16 -2.03 2.08 16.37
C PHE A 16 -3.27 2.90 15.99
N TRP A 17 -4.06 3.31 16.98
CA TRP A 17 -5.22 4.16 16.76
C TRP A 17 -4.85 5.53 16.17
N LEU A 18 -3.82 6.17 16.73
CA LEU A 18 -3.29 7.45 16.23
C LEU A 18 -2.69 7.31 14.84
N ALA A 19 -1.90 6.25 14.60
CA ALA A 19 -1.31 5.97 13.29
C ALA A 19 -2.38 5.71 12.23
N GLY A 20 -3.39 4.90 12.53
CA GLY A 20 -4.53 4.66 11.64
C GLY A 20 -5.28 5.95 11.30
N SER A 21 -5.54 6.79 12.31
CA SER A 21 -6.16 8.11 12.11
C SER A 21 -5.32 9.02 11.19
N ALA A 22 -4.00 9.03 11.37
CA ALA A 22 -3.09 9.80 10.53
C ALA A 22 -3.09 9.30 9.07
N VAL A 23 -3.12 7.98 8.86
CA VAL A 23 -3.18 7.37 7.51
C VAL A 23 -4.50 7.70 6.82
N ILE A 24 -5.63 7.63 7.52
CA ILE A 24 -6.94 8.04 6.97
C ILE A 24 -6.90 9.53 6.62
N ALA A 25 -6.43 10.38 7.53
CA ALA A 25 -6.31 11.82 7.30
C ALA A 25 -5.45 12.11 6.06
N PHE A 26 -4.32 11.42 5.91
CA PHE A 26 -3.44 11.56 4.75
C PHE A 26 -4.12 11.08 3.44
N GLY A 27 -4.79 9.93 3.46
CA GLY A 27 -5.51 9.40 2.30
C GLY A 27 -6.67 10.29 1.87
N LEU A 28 -7.45 10.82 2.82
CA LEU A 28 -8.51 11.79 2.57
C LEU A 28 -7.95 13.15 2.14
N TRP A 29 -6.84 13.60 2.72
CA TRP A 29 -6.16 14.83 2.32
C TRP A 29 -5.68 14.74 0.87
N PHE A 30 -5.09 13.62 0.46
CA PHE A 30 -4.77 13.40 -0.95
C PHE A 30 -6.02 13.36 -1.84
N ARG A 31 -7.13 12.77 -1.35
CA ARG A 31 -8.39 12.66 -2.11
C ARG A 31 -9.11 13.99 -2.31
N PHE A 32 -9.12 14.85 -1.29
CA PHE A 32 -9.95 16.07 -1.22
C PHE A 32 -9.14 17.37 -1.19
N GLY A 33 -7.93 17.34 -0.66
CA GLY A 33 -7.09 18.52 -0.40
C GLY A 33 -6.45 19.15 -1.64
N GLY A 34 -6.88 18.78 -2.84
CA GLY A 34 -6.38 19.38 -4.09
C GLY A 34 -4.89 19.12 -4.37
N ALA A 35 -4.16 18.41 -3.50
CA ALA A 35 -2.75 18.06 -3.72
C ALA A 35 -2.55 17.25 -5.01
N ILE A 36 -3.54 16.41 -5.38
CA ILE A 36 -3.57 15.78 -6.70
C ILE A 36 -3.73 16.83 -7.79
N LYS A 37 -4.64 17.82 -7.65
CA LYS A 37 -4.86 18.90 -8.63
C LYS A 37 -3.66 19.85 -8.80
N GLU A 38 -2.89 20.09 -7.74
CA GLU A 38 -1.66 20.90 -7.78
C GLU A 38 -0.47 20.13 -8.38
N LEU A 39 -0.37 18.80 -8.13
CA LEU A 39 0.57 17.93 -8.86
C LEU A 39 0.12 17.63 -10.31
N SER A 40 -1.18 17.73 -10.58
CA SER A 40 -1.79 17.47 -11.88
C SER A 40 -2.41 18.76 -12.41
N SER A 41 -1.58 19.66 -12.93
CA SER A 41 -2.00 20.86 -13.66
C SER A 41 -2.76 20.56 -14.95
N GLU A 42 -3.20 19.32 -15.20
CA GLU A 42 -4.10 19.02 -16.30
C GLU A 42 -5.04 17.86 -15.91
N ASP A 43 -6.29 18.04 -16.30
CA ASP A 43 -7.51 17.46 -15.76
C ASP A 43 -7.65 15.95 -16.04
N LYS A 44 -7.35 15.12 -15.03
CA LYS A 44 -8.05 13.87 -14.63
C LYS A 44 -7.05 12.86 -14.08
N SER A 45 -7.14 12.65 -12.77
CA SER A 45 -6.31 11.71 -12.05
C SER A 45 -6.65 10.28 -12.43
N PRO A 46 -5.65 9.39 -12.54
CA PRO A 46 -5.89 8.05 -13.02
C PRO A 46 -6.60 7.19 -11.98
N GLU A 47 -7.60 6.44 -12.44
CA GLU A 47 -8.44 5.51 -11.67
C GLU A 47 -7.62 4.64 -10.68
N TYR A 48 -6.41 4.23 -11.06
CA TYR A 48 -5.51 3.40 -10.25
C TYR A 48 -4.96 4.09 -9.00
N PHE A 49 -4.67 5.39 -9.09
CA PHE A 49 -4.22 6.16 -7.93
C PHE A 49 -5.35 6.24 -6.89
N TYR A 50 -6.60 6.38 -7.36
CA TYR A 50 -7.76 6.33 -6.51
C TYR A 50 -7.94 4.96 -5.85
N VAL A 51 -7.78 3.86 -6.59
CA VAL A 51 -7.81 2.51 -6.01
C VAL A 51 -6.79 2.38 -4.88
N GLY A 52 -5.54 2.82 -5.10
CA GLY A 52 -4.51 2.82 -4.06
C GLY A 52 -4.88 3.66 -2.83
N LEU A 53 -5.44 4.86 -3.03
CA LEU A 53 -5.93 5.71 -1.93
C LEU A 53 -7.07 5.05 -1.15
N TYR A 54 -8.02 4.40 -1.82
CA TYR A 54 -9.11 3.69 -1.15
C TYR A 54 -8.59 2.51 -0.32
N VAL A 55 -7.61 1.77 -0.84
CA VAL A 55 -6.93 0.70 -0.08
C VAL A 55 -6.21 1.27 1.14
N LEU A 56 -5.50 2.40 0.99
CA LEU A 56 -4.80 3.08 2.07
C LEU A 56 -5.76 3.56 3.18
N VAL A 57 -6.88 4.19 2.79
CA VAL A 57 -7.93 4.63 3.72
C VAL A 57 -8.58 3.42 4.41
N GLY A 58 -8.87 2.35 3.67
CA GLY A 58 -9.41 1.11 4.23
C GLY A 58 -8.48 0.45 5.26
N ALA A 59 -7.18 0.37 4.94
CA ALA A 59 -6.17 -0.13 5.88
C ALA A 59 -6.05 0.76 7.12
N GLY A 60 -6.09 2.09 6.94
CA GLY A 60 -6.13 3.07 8.04
C GLY A 60 -7.34 2.87 8.96
N ALA A 61 -8.53 2.68 8.39
CA ALA A 61 -9.76 2.41 9.12
C ALA A 61 -9.70 1.11 9.91
N LEU A 62 -9.14 0.04 9.33
CA LEU A 62 -8.93 -1.23 10.02
C LEU A 62 -7.97 -1.07 11.21
N MET A 63 -6.84 -0.39 11.02
CA MET A 63 -5.88 -0.10 12.11
C MET A 63 -6.53 0.72 13.23
N MET A 64 -7.33 1.73 12.88
CA MET A 64 -8.06 2.55 13.84
C MET A 64 -9.10 1.72 14.62
N ALA A 65 -9.87 0.86 13.95
CA ALA A 65 -10.86 0.00 14.60
C ALA A 65 -10.20 -0.99 15.58
N VAL A 66 -9.12 -1.65 15.16
CA VAL A 66 -8.36 -2.59 16.02
C VAL A 66 -7.77 -1.86 17.23
N GLY A 67 -7.17 -0.68 17.03
CA GLY A 67 -6.63 0.14 18.13
C GLY A 67 -7.71 0.60 19.12
N PHE A 68 -8.90 0.95 18.62
CA PHE A 68 -10.03 1.32 19.47
C PHE A 68 -10.53 0.13 20.32
N PHE A 69 -10.74 -1.03 19.70
CA PHE A 69 -11.13 -2.24 20.44
C PHE A 69 -10.05 -2.68 21.44
N GLY A 70 -8.77 -2.51 21.11
CA GLY A 70 -7.65 -2.77 22.01
C GLY A 70 -7.62 -1.84 23.23
N CYS A 71 -7.83 -0.53 23.03
CA CYS A 71 -7.94 0.44 24.13
C CYS A 71 -9.18 0.17 25.00
N CYS A 72 -10.34 -0.09 24.40
CA CYS A 72 -11.55 -0.43 25.14
C CYS A 72 -11.42 -1.75 25.90
N GLY A 73 -10.75 -2.76 25.33
CA GLY A 73 -10.47 -4.05 25.98
C GLY A 73 -9.42 -3.97 27.08
N ALA A 74 -8.47 -3.02 26.99
CA ALA A 74 -7.54 -2.75 28.07
C ALA A 74 -8.20 -2.00 29.24
N MET A 75 -9.14 -1.09 28.94
CA MET A 75 -9.86 -0.31 29.97
C MET A 75 -10.98 -1.10 30.64
N ARG A 76 -11.80 -1.82 29.87
CA ARG A 76 -12.81 -2.72 30.42
C ARG A 76 -12.15 -4.05 30.72
N GLU A 77 -12.03 -4.39 31.99
CA GLU A 77 -11.58 -5.70 32.50
C GLU A 77 -12.58 -6.85 32.18
N SER A 78 -13.33 -6.72 31.08
CA SER A 78 -14.31 -7.67 30.58
C SER A 78 -13.62 -8.66 29.64
N GLN A 79 -13.70 -9.93 29.99
CA GLN A 79 -13.14 -11.02 29.19
C GLN A 79 -13.74 -11.09 27.77
N CYS A 80 -14.97 -10.63 27.56
CA CYS A 80 -15.57 -10.57 26.21
C CYS A 80 -14.87 -9.60 25.27
N VAL A 81 -14.46 -8.42 25.75
CA VAL A 81 -13.81 -7.40 24.90
C VAL A 81 -12.36 -7.78 24.59
N LEU A 82 -11.68 -8.42 25.55
CA LEU A 82 -10.35 -8.98 25.31
C LEU A 82 -10.41 -10.16 24.34
N GLY A 83 -11.45 -10.99 24.45
CA GLY A 83 -11.71 -12.11 23.54
C GLY A 83 -12.00 -11.65 22.11
N SER A 84 -12.82 -10.61 21.92
CA SER A 84 -13.09 -10.07 20.58
C SER A 84 -11.84 -9.46 19.93
N PHE A 85 -10.99 -8.78 20.70
CA PHE A 85 -9.70 -8.28 20.22
C PHE A 85 -8.80 -9.42 19.73
N PHE A 86 -8.66 -10.49 20.53
CA PHE A 86 -7.85 -11.64 20.15
C PHE A 86 -8.38 -12.36 18.91
N THR A 87 -9.70 -12.58 18.83
CA THR A 87 -10.33 -13.16 17.64
C THR A 87 -10.12 -12.29 16.40
N CYS A 88 -10.23 -10.97 16.53
CA CYS A 88 -9.97 -10.04 15.44
C CYS A 88 -8.52 -10.15 14.95
N LEU A 89 -7.54 -10.19 15.86
CA LEU A 89 -6.14 -10.40 15.51
C LEU A 89 -5.90 -11.74 14.80
N LEU A 90 -6.52 -12.82 15.25
CA LEU A 90 -6.41 -14.13 14.61
C LEU A 90 -6.96 -14.12 13.17
N VAL A 91 -8.10 -13.45 12.96
CA VAL A 91 -8.68 -13.29 11.62
C VAL A 91 -7.76 -12.48 10.72
N ILE A 92 -7.19 -11.39 11.22
CA ILE A 92 -6.22 -10.57 10.46
C ILE A 92 -4.99 -11.40 10.11
N PHE A 93 -4.44 -12.14 11.07
CA PHE A 93 -3.28 -13.00 10.84
C PHE A 93 -3.56 -14.08 9.78
N ALA A 94 -4.72 -14.73 9.84
CA ALA A 94 -5.15 -15.70 8.84
C ALA A 94 -5.31 -15.05 7.46
N ALA A 95 -5.84 -13.83 7.39
CA ALA A 95 -5.97 -13.06 6.16
C ALA A 95 -4.60 -12.65 5.58
N GLU A 96 -3.64 -12.24 6.42
CA GLU A 96 -2.27 -11.92 6.01
C GLU A 96 -1.56 -13.15 5.46
N VAL A 97 -1.65 -14.30 6.14
CA VAL A 97 -1.08 -15.57 5.67
C VAL A 97 -1.71 -15.98 4.34
N THR A 98 -3.04 -15.92 4.23
CA THR A 98 -3.76 -16.25 3.00
C THR A 98 -3.34 -15.34 1.85
N THR A 99 -3.30 -14.03 2.08
CA THR A 99 -2.86 -13.03 1.11
C THR A 99 -1.41 -13.27 0.70
N GLY A 100 -0.52 -13.57 1.66
CA GLY A 100 0.89 -13.86 1.40
C GLY A 100 1.10 -15.12 0.56
N VAL A 101 0.36 -16.19 0.87
CA VAL A 101 0.40 -17.45 0.09
C VAL A 101 -0.17 -17.24 -1.32
N PHE A 102 -1.31 -16.56 -1.44
CA PHE A 102 -1.89 -16.21 -2.75
C PHE A 102 -0.96 -15.32 -3.58
N ALA A 103 -0.33 -14.33 -2.95
CA ALA A 103 0.66 -13.49 -3.59
C ALA A 103 1.89 -14.30 -4.04
N PHE A 104 2.25 -15.37 -3.32
CA PHE A 104 3.39 -16.22 -3.65
C PHE A 104 3.10 -17.19 -4.82
N ILE A 105 1.95 -17.87 -4.79
CA ILE A 105 1.55 -18.84 -5.83
C ILE A 105 1.10 -18.10 -7.09
N GLY A 106 0.36 -17.00 -6.92
CA GLY A 106 -0.20 -16.19 -7.98
C GLY A 106 0.77 -15.20 -8.64
N LYS A 107 2.08 -15.24 -8.34
CA LYS A 107 3.06 -14.30 -8.90
C LYS A 107 2.94 -14.18 -10.41
N GLY A 108 2.81 -15.31 -11.12
CA GLY A 108 2.66 -15.31 -12.58
C GLY A 108 1.41 -14.57 -13.04
N VAL A 109 0.26 -14.82 -12.41
CA VAL A 109 -1.03 -14.18 -12.74
C VAL A 109 -1.02 -12.70 -12.36
N ALA A 110 -0.47 -12.36 -11.20
CA ALA A 110 -0.32 -10.98 -10.73
C ALA A 110 0.58 -10.16 -11.65
N ILE A 111 1.72 -10.72 -12.08
CA ILE A 111 2.62 -10.07 -13.05
C ILE A 111 1.91 -9.87 -14.39
N ARG A 112 1.16 -10.86 -14.88
CA ARG A 112 0.40 -10.76 -16.12
C ARG A 112 -0.68 -9.68 -16.02
N HIS A 113 -1.43 -9.63 -14.92
CA HIS A 113 -2.41 -8.58 -14.69
C HIS A 113 -1.74 -7.20 -14.70
N VAL A 114 -0.69 -7.00 -13.90
CA VAL A 114 0.04 -5.72 -13.85
C VAL A 114 0.59 -5.34 -15.22
N GLN A 115 1.11 -6.30 -15.99
CA GLN A 115 1.54 -6.06 -17.38
C GLN A 115 0.39 -5.63 -18.26
N THR A 116 -0.75 -6.35 -18.28
CA THR A 116 -1.92 -5.98 -19.07
C THR A 116 -2.42 -4.59 -18.72
N MET A 117 -2.50 -4.25 -17.43
CA MET A 117 -2.89 -2.92 -16.98
C MET A 117 -1.89 -1.84 -17.45
N TYR A 118 -0.59 -2.15 -17.41
CA TYR A 118 0.44 -1.25 -17.94
C TYR A 118 0.32 -1.08 -19.45
N GLU A 119 0.04 -2.14 -20.19
CA GLU A 119 -0.16 -2.08 -21.64
C GLU A 119 -1.40 -1.26 -22.01
N GLU A 120 -2.49 -1.39 -21.26
CA GLU A 120 -3.68 -0.55 -21.44
C GLU A 120 -3.37 0.92 -21.19
N ALA A 121 -2.70 1.24 -20.07
CA ALA A 121 -2.29 2.62 -19.76
C ALA A 121 -1.31 3.19 -20.81
N TYR A 122 -0.40 2.36 -21.31
CA TYR A 122 0.56 2.72 -22.35
C TYR A 122 -0.13 2.98 -23.70
N ASN A 123 -1.06 2.11 -24.11
CA ASN A 123 -1.80 2.25 -25.35
C ASN A 123 -2.77 3.44 -25.31
N ASP A 124 -3.40 3.71 -24.17
CA ASP A 124 -4.26 4.88 -23.96
C ASP A 124 -3.45 6.18 -24.09
N TYR A 125 -2.23 6.21 -23.53
CA TYR A 125 -1.30 7.33 -23.71
C TYR A 125 -0.87 7.54 -25.17
N LEU A 126 -0.60 6.47 -25.92
CA LEU A 126 -0.26 6.59 -27.34
C LEU A 126 -1.44 7.08 -28.20
N LYS A 127 -2.66 6.67 -27.84
CA LYS A 127 -3.88 7.05 -28.55
C LYS A 127 -4.27 8.51 -28.29
N ASP A 128 -4.02 9.01 -27.09
CA ASP A 128 -4.29 10.39 -26.72
C ASP A 128 -3.18 10.92 -25.79
N ARG A 129 -2.17 11.56 -26.40
CA ARG A 129 -1.00 12.11 -25.69
C ARG A 129 -1.35 13.17 -24.64
N GLY A 130 -2.58 13.70 -24.67
CA GLY A 130 -3.10 14.63 -23.67
C GLY A 130 -3.81 13.96 -22.48
N LYS A 131 -4.22 12.69 -22.55
CA LYS A 131 -5.03 12.03 -21.51
C LYS A 131 -4.28 11.16 -20.50
N GLY A 132 -3.11 10.61 -20.86
CA GLY A 132 -2.56 9.43 -20.16
C GLY A 132 -1.25 9.61 -19.38
N ASN A 133 -0.73 10.83 -19.17
CA ASN A 133 0.64 11.01 -18.68
C ASN A 133 0.84 10.64 -17.20
N GLY A 134 -0.12 10.96 -16.31
CA GLY A 134 0.07 10.89 -14.86
C GLY A 134 0.23 9.47 -14.31
N THR A 135 -0.54 8.50 -14.82
CA THR A 135 -0.36 7.08 -14.46
C THR A 135 1.02 6.61 -14.86
N LEU A 136 1.39 6.90 -16.11
CA LEU A 136 2.59 6.35 -16.72
C LEU A 136 3.84 6.97 -16.10
N ILE A 137 3.83 8.27 -15.81
CA ILE A 137 4.88 8.97 -15.05
C ILE A 137 5.02 8.40 -13.64
N THR A 138 3.90 8.14 -12.95
CA THR A 138 3.91 7.54 -11.61
C THR A 138 4.49 6.13 -11.66
N PHE A 139 4.05 5.30 -12.61
CA PHE A 139 4.60 3.96 -12.81
C PHE A 139 6.10 4.02 -13.11
N HIS A 140 6.53 4.86 -14.06
CA HIS A 140 7.92 5.00 -14.42
C HIS A 140 8.78 5.51 -13.25
N SER A 141 8.29 6.46 -12.45
CA SER A 141 9.02 6.99 -11.29
C SER A 141 9.04 6.05 -10.09
N THR A 142 7.93 5.35 -9.81
CA THR A 142 7.82 4.38 -8.70
C THR A 142 8.62 3.12 -8.98
N PHE A 143 8.56 2.59 -10.21
CA PHE A 143 9.27 1.36 -10.60
C PHE A 143 10.62 1.61 -11.26
N GLN A 144 10.99 2.88 -11.48
CA GLN A 144 12.28 3.26 -12.09
C GLN A 144 12.50 2.59 -13.46
N CYS A 145 11.43 2.49 -14.24
CA CYS A 145 11.41 1.89 -15.57
C CYS A 145 10.82 2.88 -16.59
N CYS A 146 11.05 2.68 -17.89
CA CYS A 146 10.62 3.62 -18.93
C CYS A 146 10.25 2.90 -20.22
N GLY A 147 8.95 2.88 -20.53
CA GLY A 147 8.42 2.32 -21.77
C GLY A 147 8.61 0.81 -21.93
N LYS A 148 8.38 0.34 -23.16
CA LYS A 148 8.72 -1.01 -23.63
C LYS A 148 10.10 -0.99 -24.33
N GLU A 149 10.40 -1.97 -25.17
CA GLU A 149 11.69 -2.10 -25.90
C GLU A 149 12.11 -0.85 -26.68
N SER A 150 11.17 0.01 -27.13
CA SER A 150 11.48 1.35 -27.65
C SER A 150 10.79 2.44 -26.84
N SER A 151 11.59 3.23 -26.11
CA SER A 151 11.10 4.28 -25.21
C SER A 151 10.93 5.65 -25.88
N GLU A 152 11.20 5.77 -27.20
CA GLU A 152 11.16 7.07 -27.91
C GLU A 152 9.79 7.75 -27.87
N GLN A 153 8.70 6.98 -27.88
CA GLN A 153 7.34 7.54 -27.89
C GLN A 153 6.87 8.03 -26.51
N VAL A 154 7.56 7.64 -25.43
CA VAL A 154 7.18 7.88 -24.03
C VAL A 154 8.28 8.57 -23.21
N GLN A 155 9.40 8.92 -23.84
CA GLN A 155 10.49 9.71 -23.25
C GLN A 155 10.05 10.88 -22.34
N PRO A 156 9.04 11.71 -22.68
CA PRO A 156 8.61 12.80 -21.81
C PRO A 156 7.99 12.34 -20.48
N THR A 157 7.57 11.08 -20.37
CA THR A 157 6.99 10.49 -19.14
C THR A 157 8.02 9.75 -18.28
N CYS A 158 9.29 9.73 -18.67
CA CYS A 158 10.32 8.95 -17.98
C CYS A 158 11.06 9.77 -16.91
N PRO A 159 11.38 9.17 -15.74
CA PRO A 159 12.08 9.86 -14.67
C PRO A 159 13.48 10.26 -15.13
N LYS A 160 13.88 11.50 -14.83
CA LYS A 160 15.20 12.03 -15.21
C LYS A 160 16.31 11.74 -14.20
N GLU A 161 16.00 11.19 -13.03
CA GLU A 161 16.98 10.91 -11.97
C GLU A 161 16.64 9.60 -11.24
N LEU A 162 17.59 8.66 -11.29
CA LEU A 162 17.44 7.27 -10.84
C LEU A 162 17.90 7.07 -9.39
N LEU A 163 17.45 7.89 -8.41
CA LEU A 163 17.90 7.70 -7.03
C LEU A 163 17.02 8.42 -5.99
N GLY A 164 16.16 7.71 -5.23
CA GLY A 164 15.59 8.37 -4.05
C GLY A 164 14.42 7.79 -3.26
N HIS A 165 14.00 6.53 -3.40
CA HIS A 165 12.99 5.98 -2.47
C HIS A 165 13.35 4.60 -1.91
N LYS A 166 14.52 4.50 -1.26
CA LYS A 166 14.91 3.28 -0.52
C LYS A 166 14.23 3.14 0.85
N ILE A 167 13.56 4.15 1.40
CA ILE A 167 13.20 4.14 2.83
C ILE A 167 11.93 3.30 3.12
N PHE A 168 10.83 3.47 2.38
CA PHE A 168 9.61 2.68 2.60
C PHE A 168 9.73 1.24 2.04
N GLY A 169 10.54 1.09 0.98
CA GLY A 169 10.84 -0.20 0.39
C GLY A 169 11.72 -1.10 1.27
N MET A 170 12.46 -0.57 2.25
CA MET A 170 13.40 -1.39 3.04
C MET A 170 12.73 -2.43 3.95
N ILE A 171 11.56 -2.14 4.53
CA ILE A 171 10.85 -3.11 5.40
C ILE A 171 10.23 -4.22 4.54
N PHE A 172 9.60 -3.86 3.41
CA PHE A 172 9.00 -4.82 2.49
C PHE A 172 10.08 -5.59 1.69
N SER A 173 11.19 -4.94 1.35
CA SER A 173 12.33 -5.51 0.62
C SER A 173 13.15 -6.45 1.49
N MET A 174 13.23 -6.29 2.81
CA MET A 174 13.94 -7.27 3.65
C MET A 174 13.19 -8.62 3.69
N VAL A 175 11.85 -8.58 3.82
CA VAL A 175 10.99 -9.76 3.77
C VAL A 175 10.98 -10.38 2.37
N LEU A 176 10.86 -9.54 1.33
CA LEU A 176 10.85 -9.99 -0.06
C LEU A 176 12.24 -10.47 -0.53
N CYS A 177 13.34 -9.85 -0.09
CA CYS A 177 14.70 -10.33 -0.37
C CYS A 177 14.99 -11.64 0.36
N CYS A 178 14.54 -11.83 1.61
CA CYS A 178 14.67 -13.13 2.27
C CYS A 178 13.84 -14.22 1.57
N ALA A 179 12.61 -13.92 1.16
CA ALA A 179 11.75 -14.86 0.43
C ALA A 179 12.27 -15.19 -0.98
N ILE A 180 12.88 -14.22 -1.68
CA ILE A 180 13.48 -14.41 -3.01
C ILE A 180 14.86 -15.07 -2.93
N ARG A 181 15.67 -14.79 -1.89
CA ARG A 181 16.99 -15.42 -1.72
C ARG A 181 16.85 -16.91 -1.42
N ASN A 182 15.87 -17.31 -0.60
CA ASN A 182 15.57 -18.72 -0.33
C ASN A 182 15.13 -19.51 -1.58
N SER A 183 14.67 -18.85 -2.65
CA SER A 183 14.30 -19.50 -3.91
C SER A 183 15.48 -19.67 -4.87
N ARG A 184 16.66 -19.11 -4.57
CA ARG A 184 17.87 -19.21 -5.40
C ARG A 184 18.88 -20.25 -4.94
N ASP A 185 18.73 -20.80 -3.74
CA ASP A 185 19.59 -21.88 -3.22
C ASP A 185 19.04 -23.30 -3.50
N VAL A 186 17.94 -23.41 -4.25
CA VAL A 186 17.29 -24.70 -4.62
C VAL A 186 17.26 -24.91 -6.15
N ILE A 187 18.00 -24.10 -6.91
CA ILE A 187 18.23 -24.31 -8.35
C ILE A 187 19.73 -24.38 -8.60
#